data_AF-A0A936MSI3-F1
#
_entry.id   AF-A0A936MSI3-F1
#
_cell.length_a   1.000
_cell.length_b   1.000
_cell.length_c   1.000
_cell.angle_alpha   90.00
_cell.angle_beta   90.00
_cell.angle_gamma   90.00
#
_symmetry.space_group_name_H-M   'P 1'
#
loop_
_entity.id
_entity.type
_entity.pdbx_description
1 polymer ?
#
loop_
_entity_poly.entity_id
_entity_poly.type
_entity_poly.pdbx_seq_one_letter_code
_entity_poly.pdbx_strand_id
1 'polypeptide(L)' 'MVVYARERVKYVWLVHPIRQTLEAFTLNPDGYWLTTGLHEGNQRVRVPPFDAIELDLGLLWPEVEDAKGAE' A
#
# COMPACT_ATOMS: atom_id res chain seq x y z
N MET A 1 7.78 -3.49 10.95
CA MET A 1 8.55 -2.31 10.45
C MET A 1 10.01 -2.23 10.89
N VAL A 2 10.44 -2.91 11.97
CA VAL A 2 11.82 -2.80 12.51
C VAL A 2 12.90 -3.24 11.52
N VAL A 3 12.72 -4.37 10.82
CA VAL A 3 13.72 -4.88 9.86
C VAL A 3 13.94 -3.88 8.72
N TYR A 4 12.87 -3.37 8.10
CA TYR A 4 12.99 -2.36 7.03
C TYR A 4 13.71 -1.09 7.49
N ALA A 5 13.50 -0.64 8.75
CA ALA A 5 14.16 0.55 9.29
C ALA A 5 15.64 0.29 9.53
N ARG A 6 15.98 -0.88 10.08
CA ARG A 6 17.36 -1.32 10.30
C ARG A 6 18.15 -1.36 8.99
N GLU A 7 17.52 -1.88 7.93
CA GLU A 7 18.11 -1.93 6.59
C GLU A 7 17.98 -0.60 5.80
N ARG A 8 17.49 0.47 6.44
CA ARG A 8 17.30 1.81 5.85
C ARG A 8 16.49 1.83 4.55
N VAL A 9 15.47 0.98 4.44
CA VAL A 9 14.52 1.04 3.34
C VAL A 9 13.74 2.35 3.45
N LYS A 10 13.88 3.22 2.45
CA LYS A 10 13.33 4.58 2.52
C LYS A 10 11.79 4.61 2.41
N TYR A 11 11.21 3.75 1.59
CA TYR A 11 9.76 3.71 1.35
C TYR A 11 9.23 2.30 1.55
N VAL A 12 8.12 2.17 2.28
CA VAL A 12 7.44 0.89 2.49
C VAL A 12 5.96 1.06 2.25
N TRP A 13 5.40 0.18 1.43
CA TRP A 13 3.97 0.07 1.17
C TRP A 13 3.46 -1.21 1.81
N LEU A 14 2.45 -1.08 2.67
CA LEU A 14 1.71 -2.20 3.24
C LEU A 14 0.39 -2.31 2.50
N VAL A 15 0.26 -3.38 1.73
CA VAL A 15 -0.92 -3.70 0.94
C VAL A 15 -1.75 -4.69 1.74
N HIS A 16 -3.03 -4.40 1.95
CA HIS A 16 -3.97 -5.31 2.60
C HIS A 16 -5.08 -5.73 1.61
N PRO A 17 -4.91 -6.83 0.85
CA PRO A 17 -5.79 -7.16 -0.27
C PRO A 17 -7.25 -7.38 0.09
N ILE A 18 -7.54 -7.98 1.26
CA ILE A 18 -8.92 -8.24 1.73
C ILE A 18 -9.66 -6.94 2.10
N ARG A 19 -8.94 -5.99 2.71
CA ARG A 19 -9.49 -4.67 3.08
C ARG A 19 -9.39 -3.68 1.92
N GLN A 20 -8.71 -4.07 0.85
CA GLN A 20 -8.39 -3.22 -0.30
C GLN A 20 -7.76 -1.90 0.12
N THR A 21 -6.79 -1.94 1.05
CA THR A 21 -6.07 -0.74 1.50
C THR A 21 -4.60 -0.78 1.14
N LEU A 22 -4.04 0.41 0.93
CA LEU A 22 -2.61 0.67 0.79
C LEU A 22 -2.20 1.72 1.83
N GLU A 23 -1.34 1.33 2.76
CA GLU A 23 -0.68 2.25 3.69
C GLU A 23 0.77 2.49 3.25
N ALA A 24 1.11 3.75 3.00
CA ALA A 24 2.42 4.14 2.50
C ALA A 24 3.22 4.89 3.56
N PHE A 25 4.45 4.45 3.81
CA PHE A 25 5.34 5.01 4.81
C PHE A 25 6.68 5.43 4.21
N THR A 26 7.26 6.49 4.76
CA THR A 26 8.67 6.85 4.53
C THR A 26 9.45 6.82 5.82
N LEU A 27 10.71 6.37 5.75
CA LEU A 27 11.64 6.45 6.87
C LEU A 27 12.24 7.85 6.92
N ASN A 28 12.13 8.54 8.05
CA ASN A 28 12.77 9.82 8.26
C ASN A 28 14.26 9.64 8.70
N PRO A 29 15.09 10.69 8.64
CA PRO A 29 16.50 10.60 9.05
C PRO A 29 16.72 10.15 10.50
N ASP A 30 15.75 10.43 11.38
CA ASP A 30 15.79 10.06 12.80
C ASP A 30 15.39 8.59 13.05
N GLY A 31 15.05 7.83 12.00
CA GLY A 31 14.71 6.41 12.07
C GLY A 31 13.24 6.11 12.39
N TYR A 32 12.37 7.13 12.36
CA TYR A 32 10.92 6.98 12.55
C TYR A 32 10.20 6.84 11.21
N TRP A 33 9.12 6.04 11.23
CA TRP A 33 8.21 5.90 10.10
C TRP A 33 7.19 7.03 10.11
N LEU A 34 7.07 7.70 8.97
CA LEU A 34 6.03 8.70 8.73
C LEU A 34 5.04 8.15 7.71
N THR A 35 3.75 8.23 8.03
CA THR A 35 2.68 7.90 7.08
C THR A 35 2.60 8.97 6.00
N THR A 36 2.76 8.56 4.75
CA THR A 36 2.67 9.43 3.57
C THR A 36 1.35 9.26 2.82
N GLY A 37 0.60 8.20 3.08
CA GLY A 37 -0.72 7.98 2.50
C GLY A 37 -1.44 6.78 3.12
N LEU A 38 -2.76 6.89 3.18
CA LEU A 38 -3.69 5.79 3.42
C LEU A 38 -4.72 5.86 2.31
N HIS A 39 -4.76 4.82 1.49
CA HIS A 39 -5.60 4.73 0.30
C HIS A 39 -6.44 3.47 0.34
N GLU A 40 -7.59 3.50 -0.30
CA GLU A 40 -8.55 2.40 -0.26
C GLU A 40 -9.28 2.20 -1.59
N GLY A 41 -9.74 0.98 -1.83
CA GLY A 41 -10.54 0.59 -2.98
C GLY A 41 -9.83 0.89 -4.30
N ASN A 42 -10.60 1.35 -5.29
CA ASN A 42 -10.15 1.54 -6.67
C ASN A 42 -9.66 2.98 -6.93
N GLN A 43 -9.05 3.60 -5.92
CA GLN A 43 -8.49 4.94 -6.08
C GLN A 43 -7.32 4.93 -7.07
N ARG A 44 -7.21 6.02 -7.84
CA ARG A 44 -6.01 6.35 -8.60
C ARG A 44 -5.11 7.26 -7.78
N VAL A 45 -3.89 6.82 -7.51
CA VAL A 45 -3.01 7.46 -6.53
C VAL A 45 -1.62 7.71 -7.09
N ARG A 46 -0.96 8.74 -6.55
CA ARG A 46 0.45 9.05 -6.77
C ARG A 46 1.16 8.96 -5.43
N VAL A 47 1.95 7.91 -5.25
CA VAL A 47 2.55 7.59 -3.95
C VAL A 47 4.06 7.40 -4.15
N PRO A 48 4.92 8.01 -3.31
CA PRO A 48 6.37 7.77 -3.38
C PRO A 48 6.71 6.29 -3.18
N PRO A 49 7.70 5.73 -3.91
CA PRO A 49 8.65 6.44 -4.78
C PRO A 49 8.19 6.62 -6.23
N PHE A 50 6.92 6.35 -6.54
CA PHE A 50 6.36 6.36 -7.89
C PHE A 50 5.35 7.48 -8.11
N ASP A 51 5.42 8.57 -7.34
CA ASP A 51 4.52 9.72 -7.44
C ASP A 51 4.57 10.44 -8.81
N ALA A 52 5.62 10.18 -9.59
CA ALA A 52 5.73 10.58 -10.99
C ALA A 52 4.67 9.94 -11.91
N ILE A 53 4.13 8.77 -11.56
CA ILE A 53 3.08 8.07 -12.32
C ILE A 53 1.80 7.89 -11.49
N GLU A 54 0.67 7.83 -12.16
CA GLU A 54 -0.61 7.48 -11.53
C GLU A 54 -0.77 5.96 -11.49
N LEU A 55 -1.14 5.43 -10.32
CA LEU A 55 -1.34 4.00 -10.08
C LEU A 55 -2.83 3.74 -9.82
N ASP A 56 -3.39 2.79 -10.55
CA ASP A 56 -4.74 2.29 -10.31
C ASP A 56 -4.68 1.18 -9.26
N LEU A 57 -5.13 1.46 -8.03
CA LEU A 57 -5.10 0.49 -6.94
C LEU A 57 -6.05 -0.69 -7.15
N GLY A 58 -7.08 -0.54 -7.99
CA GLY A 58 -8.02 -1.61 -8.30
C GLY A 58 -7.34 -2.86 -8.88
N LEU A 59 -6.16 -2.67 -9.51
CA LEU A 59 -5.36 -3.75 -10.08
C LEU A 59 -4.61 -4.60 -9.04
N LEU A 60 -4.54 -4.15 -7.77
CA LEU A 60 -3.84 -4.87 -6.69
C LEU A 60 -4.74 -5.88 -5.97
N TRP A 61 -6.05 -5.81 -6.17
CA TRP A 61 -7.02 -6.58 -5.41
C TRP A 61 -7.34 -7.89 -6.12
N PRO A 62 -7.53 -8.99 -5.38
CA PRO A 62 -8.05 -10.20 -5.98
C PRO A 62 -9.44 -9.93 -6.54
N GLU A 63 -9.75 -10.53 -7.69
CA GLU A 63 -11.14 -10.68 -8.10
C GLU A 63 -11.84 -11.48 -7.01
N VAL A 64 -12.91 -10.92 -6.45
CA VAL A 64 -13.72 -11.67 -5.51
C VAL A 64 -14.39 -12.75 -6.36
N GLU A 65 -13.95 -14.00 -6.24
CA GLU A 65 -14.79 -15.12 -6.65
C GLU A 65 -16.04 -15.00 -5.79
N ASP A 66 -17.11 -14.45 -6.37
CA ASP A 66 -18.44 -14.56 -5.80
C ASP A 66 -18.61 -16.02 -5.42
N ALA A 67 -18.91 -16.28 -4.15
CA ALA A 67 -19.20 -17.61 -3.65
C ALA A 67 -20.44 -18.16 -4.38
N LYS A 68 -20.24 -18.66 -5.61
CA LYS A 68 -21.17 -19.52 -6.31
C LYS A 68 -21.09 -20.89 -5.65
N GLY A 69 -21.98 -21.13 -4.70
CA GLY A 69 -22.17 -22.45 -4.13
C GLY A 69 -22.75 -22.45 -2.72
N ALA A 70 -23.84 -21.74 -2.49
CA ALA A 70 -24.82 -22.15 -1.49
C ALA A 70 -26.16 -22.21 -2.21
N GLU A 71 -26.35 -23.32 -2.93
CA GLU A 71 -27.68 -23.84 -3.26
C GLU A 71 -28.28 -24.50 -2.01
#